data_AF-V6TT76-F1
#
_entry.id   AF-V6TT76-F1
#
_cell.length_a   1.000
_cell.length_b   1.000
_cell.length_c   1.000
_cell.angle_alpha   90.00
_cell.angle_beta   90.00
_cell.angle_gamma   90.00
#
_symmetry.space_group_name_H-M   'P 1'
#
loop_
_entity.id
_entity.type
_entity.pdbx_description
1 polymer ?
#
loop_
_entity_poly.entity_id
_entity_poly.type
_entity_poly.pdbx_seq_one_letter_code
_entity_poly.pdbx_strand_id
1 'polypeptide(L)'
;VDSCVSCGDTTGVIIGSGGNTHTYKGVDGCVRCAAPQAISTPTGAQVAAATCTTCGDGKYGAACDQNCDTSCKSCTGAGTTACTSCKPTKTANGKEYFRIKDNAAKTGECVTETDCKTASTHFPTITTDSTKICASCSDETNSGITDCATCTTESNTIKCLTCTTQTNKPNKAGTQCFKCQLADCSHCSADGVCEACSDGNKVSPGGSSCVPNCPENSSEQSGACVCSSGFASSGDSCTASSSVNLTDAIAGISVAKSSYALCG
;
A
#
# COMPACT_ATOMS: atom_id res chain seq x y z
N VAL A 1 52.55 -14.52 -2.58
CA VAL A 1 51.80 -13.74 -3.58
C VAL A 1 50.35 -13.79 -3.15
N ASP A 2 49.70 -12.64 -2.96
CA ASP A 2 48.26 -12.64 -2.68
C ASP A 2 47.54 -13.22 -3.90
N SER A 3 46.79 -14.29 -3.69
CA SER A 3 46.08 -15.00 -4.77
C SER A 3 44.77 -14.30 -5.17
N CYS A 4 44.39 -13.23 -4.46
CA CYS A 4 43.12 -12.56 -4.64
C CYS A 4 43.33 -11.04 -4.66
N VAL A 5 42.92 -10.41 -5.76
CA VAL A 5 42.87 -8.94 -5.90
C VAL A 5 41.44 -8.48 -5.59
N SER A 6 41.29 -7.49 -4.72
CA SER A 6 39.97 -6.92 -4.42
C SER A 6 39.38 -6.22 -5.65
N CYS A 7 38.07 -6.28 -5.83
CA CYS A 7 37.41 -5.66 -7.00
C CYS A 7 37.65 -4.15 -7.12
N GLY A 8 37.88 -3.46 -6.00
CA GLY A 8 38.20 -2.03 -5.96
C GLY A 8 39.69 -1.70 -6.02
N ASP A 9 40.58 -2.70 -6.04
CA ASP A 9 42.03 -2.48 -5.98
C ASP A 9 42.59 -2.12 -7.36
N THR A 10 42.83 -0.83 -7.57
CA THR A 10 43.38 -0.31 -8.83
C THR A 10 44.90 -0.51 -8.96
N THR A 11 45.60 -0.82 -7.86
CA THR A 11 47.03 -1.14 -7.87
C THR A 11 47.24 -2.56 -8.39
N GLY A 12 46.47 -3.49 -7.83
CA GLY A 12 46.46 -4.89 -8.25
C GLY A 12 47.74 -5.65 -7.92
N VAL A 13 47.90 -6.83 -8.53
CA VAL A 13 49.05 -7.72 -8.37
C VAL A 13 49.81 -7.84 -9.68
N ILE A 14 51.14 -7.73 -9.61
CA ILE A 14 52.06 -7.92 -10.72
C ILE A 14 52.68 -9.32 -10.63
N ILE A 15 52.61 -10.09 -11.70
CA ILE A 15 53.18 -11.43 -11.83
C ILE A 15 54.24 -11.39 -12.95
N GLY A 16 55.35 -12.11 -12.78
CA GLY A 16 56.44 -12.14 -13.75
C GLY A 16 57.59 -11.20 -13.41
N SER A 17 58.53 -11.02 -14.33
CA SER A 17 59.76 -10.25 -14.09
C SER A 17 60.30 -9.66 -15.40
N GLY A 18 61.03 -8.54 -15.29
CA GLY A 18 61.59 -7.85 -16.46
C GLY A 18 60.50 -7.29 -17.38
N GLY A 19 60.66 -7.46 -18.70
CA GLY A 19 59.69 -6.99 -19.70
C GLY A 19 58.43 -7.84 -19.86
N ASN A 20 58.28 -8.91 -19.06
CA ASN A 20 57.16 -9.87 -19.12
C ASN A 20 56.32 -9.83 -17.84
N THR A 21 55.95 -8.62 -17.40
CA THR A 21 55.13 -8.42 -16.21
C THR A 21 53.65 -8.34 -16.55
N HIS A 22 52.83 -9.12 -15.87
CA HIS A 22 51.39 -9.16 -16.05
C HIS A 22 50.70 -8.62 -14.80
N THR A 23 49.92 -7.56 -14.98
CA THR A 23 49.19 -6.91 -13.88
C THR A 23 47.73 -7.29 -13.91
N TYR A 24 47.23 -7.82 -12.80
CA TYR A 24 45.82 -8.08 -12.56
C TYR A 24 45.28 -7.06 -11.58
N LYS A 25 44.29 -6.27 -11.98
CA LYS A 25 43.74 -5.18 -11.14
C LYS A 25 42.21 -5.14 -11.16
N GLY A 26 41.64 -4.53 -10.13
CA GLY A 26 40.24 -4.17 -10.02
C GLY A 26 39.87 -2.88 -10.75
N VAL A 27 38.66 -2.40 -10.50
CA VAL A 27 38.06 -1.18 -11.01
C VAL A 27 37.75 -0.25 -9.84
N ASP A 28 38.15 1.01 -9.92
CA ASP A 28 37.91 1.98 -8.85
C ASP A 28 36.42 2.05 -8.47
N GLY A 29 36.11 2.14 -7.18
CA GLY A 29 34.73 2.17 -6.69
C GLY A 29 33.91 0.90 -6.93
N CYS A 30 34.51 -0.20 -7.41
CA CYS A 30 33.80 -1.45 -7.64
C CYS A 30 33.79 -2.35 -6.39
N VAL A 31 32.61 -2.84 -6.00
CA VAL A 31 32.45 -3.73 -4.83
C VAL A 31 32.21 -5.19 -5.20
N ARG A 32 31.76 -5.46 -6.44
CA ARG A 32 31.65 -6.81 -7.00
C ARG A 32 32.07 -6.82 -8.45
N CYS A 33 32.85 -7.82 -8.84
CA CYS A 33 33.42 -7.92 -10.17
C CYS A 33 33.51 -9.38 -10.61
N ALA A 34 33.54 -9.59 -11.92
CA ALA A 34 33.96 -10.84 -12.53
C ALA A 34 35.48 -10.81 -12.74
N ALA A 35 36.13 -11.93 -12.44
CA ALA A 35 37.56 -12.08 -12.66
C ALA A 35 37.91 -11.81 -14.14
N PRO A 36 39.04 -11.14 -14.42
CA PRO A 36 39.50 -10.95 -15.78
C PRO A 36 39.87 -12.29 -16.43
N GLN A 37 39.89 -12.33 -17.75
CA GLN A 37 40.46 -13.47 -18.45
C GLN A 37 41.96 -13.59 -18.17
N ALA A 38 42.43 -14.83 -18.06
CA ALA A 38 43.84 -15.11 -17.86
C ALA A 38 44.65 -14.62 -19.08
N ILE A 39 45.71 -13.88 -18.81
CA ILE A 39 46.63 -13.42 -19.84
C ILE A 39 47.36 -14.66 -20.40
N SER A 40 47.15 -14.93 -21.69
CA SER A 40 47.63 -16.16 -22.34
C SER A 40 48.96 -15.99 -23.10
N THR A 41 49.43 -14.74 -23.25
CA THR A 41 50.66 -14.41 -23.99
C THR A 41 51.84 -14.24 -23.01
N PRO A 42 52.92 -15.05 -23.12
CA PRO A 42 54.01 -15.07 -22.16
C PRO A 42 55.06 -13.95 -22.34
N THR A 43 54.89 -13.10 -23.37
CA THR A 43 55.84 -12.04 -23.71
C THR A 43 55.18 -10.68 -23.71
N GLY A 44 55.88 -9.71 -23.14
CA GLY A 44 55.44 -8.32 -23.03
C GLY A 44 54.63 -8.04 -21.78
N ALA A 45 54.69 -6.78 -21.33
CA ALA A 45 53.92 -6.33 -20.18
C ALA A 45 52.44 -6.17 -20.55
N GLN A 46 51.53 -6.73 -19.75
CA GLN A 46 50.09 -6.71 -20.03
C GLN A 46 49.28 -6.43 -18.77
N VAL A 47 48.09 -5.83 -18.95
CA VAL A 47 47.18 -5.49 -17.87
C VAL A 47 45.83 -6.12 -18.13
N ALA A 48 45.33 -6.87 -17.15
CA ALA A 48 44.03 -7.50 -17.15
C ALA A 48 43.19 -6.90 -16.01
N ALA A 49 42.16 -6.14 -16.37
CA ALA A 49 41.25 -5.52 -15.40
C ALA A 49 40.00 -6.37 -15.20
N ALA A 50 39.57 -6.55 -13.95
CA ALA A 50 38.30 -7.19 -13.63
C ALA A 50 37.13 -6.43 -14.27
N THR A 51 36.03 -7.13 -14.57
CA THR A 51 34.80 -6.48 -15.07
C THR A 51 33.89 -6.17 -13.90
N CYS A 52 33.62 -4.90 -13.63
CA CYS A 52 32.74 -4.55 -12.52
C CYS A 52 31.29 -4.98 -12.80
N THR A 53 30.68 -5.67 -11.83
CA THR A 53 29.27 -6.09 -11.88
C THR A 53 28.41 -5.29 -10.90
N THR A 54 29.02 -4.65 -9.90
CA THR A 54 28.31 -3.81 -8.94
C THR A 54 29.26 -2.72 -8.43
N CYS A 55 28.88 -1.47 -8.68
CA CYS A 55 29.55 -0.30 -8.13
C CYS A 55 29.18 -0.12 -6.66
N GLY A 56 30.07 0.55 -5.92
CA GLY A 56 29.79 1.02 -4.57
C GLY A 56 28.68 2.08 -4.55
N ASP A 57 28.24 2.42 -3.34
CA ASP A 57 27.20 3.42 -3.12
C ASP A 57 27.52 4.74 -3.83
N GLY A 58 26.49 5.35 -4.42
CA GLY A 58 26.57 6.61 -5.14
C GLY A 58 27.17 6.54 -6.54
N LYS A 59 27.55 5.34 -7.02
CA LYS A 59 28.17 5.14 -8.34
C LYS A 59 27.39 4.17 -9.23
N TYR A 60 27.50 4.35 -10.55
CA TYR A 60 26.97 3.41 -11.54
C TYR A 60 27.81 3.39 -12.82
N GLY A 61 27.44 2.53 -13.76
CA GLY A 61 28.12 2.34 -15.04
C GLY A 61 29.21 1.25 -14.98
N ALA A 62 29.66 0.80 -16.15
CA ALA A 62 30.62 -0.31 -16.24
C ALA A 62 31.97 -0.01 -15.56
N ALA A 63 32.35 1.27 -15.51
CA ALA A 63 33.59 1.74 -14.88
C ALA A 63 33.37 2.39 -13.50
N CYS A 64 32.14 2.45 -12.98
CA CYS A 64 31.79 3.10 -11.70
C CYS A 64 32.24 4.57 -11.60
N ASP A 65 32.37 5.24 -12.73
CA ASP A 65 32.81 6.62 -12.86
C ASP A 65 31.66 7.62 -12.80
N GLN A 66 30.43 7.17 -13.05
CA GLN A 66 29.23 8.00 -13.04
C GLN A 66 28.62 8.08 -11.63
N ASN A 67 28.03 9.22 -11.31
CA ASN A 67 27.44 9.49 -10.00
C ASN A 67 25.92 9.37 -10.04
N CYS A 68 25.34 8.67 -9.07
CA CYS A 68 23.90 8.69 -8.84
C CYS A 68 23.39 10.10 -8.53
N ASP A 69 22.07 10.28 -8.61
CA ASP A 69 21.45 11.49 -8.07
C ASP A 69 21.85 11.71 -6.60
N THR A 70 21.94 12.98 -6.20
CA THR A 70 22.36 13.37 -4.85
C THR A 70 21.51 12.76 -3.73
N SER A 71 20.26 12.39 -4.00
CA SER A 71 19.35 11.74 -3.05
C SER A 71 19.46 10.21 -3.03
N CYS A 72 19.92 9.58 -4.11
CA CYS A 72 20.07 8.12 -4.18
C CYS A 72 21.27 7.67 -3.33
N LYS A 73 21.10 6.60 -2.56
CA LYS A 73 22.23 5.85 -1.98
C LYS A 73 22.85 4.91 -3.02
N SER A 74 22.01 4.23 -3.80
CA SER A 74 22.41 3.38 -4.92
C SER A 74 21.51 3.65 -6.13
N CYS A 75 22.00 3.41 -7.34
CA CYS A 75 21.26 3.62 -8.58
C CYS A 75 21.73 2.68 -9.70
N THR A 76 20.93 2.53 -10.75
CA THR A 76 21.29 1.77 -11.97
C THR A 76 21.62 2.67 -13.16
N GLY A 77 21.44 3.98 -13.02
CA GLY A 77 21.55 4.93 -14.12
C GLY A 77 21.51 6.39 -13.67
N ALA A 78 21.46 7.28 -14.66
CA ALA A 78 21.37 8.72 -14.44
C ALA A 78 19.99 9.15 -13.94
N GLY A 79 19.96 10.27 -13.22
CA GLY A 79 18.73 10.98 -12.85
C GLY A 79 18.02 10.44 -11.62
N THR A 80 16.92 11.09 -11.26
CA THR A 80 16.21 10.86 -10.00
C THR A 80 15.36 9.59 -9.98
N THR A 81 15.01 9.03 -11.14
CA THR A 81 14.14 7.83 -11.26
C THR A 81 14.93 6.52 -11.37
N ALA A 82 16.26 6.61 -11.39
CA ALA A 82 17.16 5.46 -11.46
C ALA A 82 17.66 5.00 -10.08
N CYS A 83 17.19 5.61 -8.99
CA CYS A 83 17.56 5.17 -7.65
C CYS A 83 17.07 3.74 -7.40
N THR A 84 17.85 2.95 -6.67
CA THR A 84 17.44 1.65 -6.12
C THR A 84 17.34 1.66 -4.60
N SER A 85 17.92 2.67 -3.95
CA SER A 85 17.74 2.96 -2.53
C SER A 85 18.01 4.44 -2.24
N CYS A 86 17.47 4.93 -1.13
CA CYS A 86 17.61 6.33 -0.72
C CYS A 86 18.61 6.51 0.39
N LYS A 87 19.26 7.67 0.38
CA LYS A 87 20.12 8.10 1.49
C LYS A 87 19.29 8.29 2.76
N PRO A 88 19.90 8.18 3.95
CA PRO A 88 19.23 8.54 5.20
C PRO A 88 18.94 10.04 5.25
N THR A 89 17.95 10.43 6.06
CA THR A 89 17.39 11.81 6.16
C THR A 89 18.46 12.90 6.15
N LYS A 90 19.52 12.75 6.96
CA LYS A 90 20.60 13.74 7.11
C LYS A 90 21.35 14.03 5.80
N THR A 91 21.44 13.05 4.92
CA THR A 91 22.22 13.11 3.67
C THR A 91 21.35 13.13 2.42
N ALA A 92 20.04 12.93 2.57
CA ALA A 92 19.06 12.91 1.48
C ALA A 92 18.32 14.24 1.30
N ASN A 93 18.68 15.30 2.03
CA ASN A 93 17.92 16.55 2.06
C ASN A 93 16.42 16.34 2.37
N GLY A 94 16.11 15.40 3.29
CA GLY A 94 14.74 15.02 3.63
C GLY A 94 14.03 14.11 2.63
N LYS A 95 14.72 13.62 1.59
CA LYS A 95 14.20 12.69 0.58
C LYS A 95 14.53 11.23 0.88
N GLU A 96 14.30 10.77 2.10
CA GLU A 96 14.71 9.42 2.50
C GLU A 96 13.71 8.31 2.16
N TYR A 97 12.53 8.63 1.61
CA TYR A 97 11.52 7.63 1.26
C TYR A 97 11.69 7.17 -0.19
N PHE A 98 11.85 5.86 -0.40
CA PHE A 98 11.95 5.28 -1.73
C PHE A 98 10.57 5.03 -2.34
N ARG A 99 10.30 5.65 -3.49
CA ARG A 99 9.08 5.44 -4.28
C ARG A 99 9.42 4.72 -5.57
N ILE A 100 9.01 3.46 -5.67
CA ILE A 100 9.21 2.65 -6.88
C ILE A 100 8.42 3.27 -8.05
N LYS A 101 9.08 3.40 -9.20
CA LYS A 101 8.47 3.83 -10.47
C LYS A 101 8.48 2.74 -11.52
N ASP A 102 9.47 1.86 -11.46
CA ASP A 102 9.58 0.67 -12.28
C ASP A 102 9.72 -0.55 -11.37
N ASN A 103 8.65 -1.33 -11.28
CA ASN A 103 8.63 -2.53 -10.45
C ASN A 103 9.47 -3.68 -11.04
N ALA A 104 9.67 -3.72 -12.36
CA ALA A 104 10.47 -4.75 -13.02
C ALA A 104 11.97 -4.48 -12.81
N ALA A 105 12.40 -3.23 -12.99
CA ALA A 105 13.78 -2.82 -12.75
C ALA A 105 14.10 -2.60 -11.26
N LYS A 106 13.08 -2.53 -10.40
CA LYS A 106 13.18 -2.14 -8.99
C LYS A 106 13.86 -0.77 -8.82
N THR A 107 13.55 0.15 -9.73
CA THR A 107 14.04 1.52 -9.71
C THR A 107 12.93 2.49 -9.39
N GLY A 108 13.32 3.65 -8.88
CA GLY A 108 12.41 4.66 -8.42
C GLY A 108 13.12 5.94 -8.05
N GLU A 109 12.39 6.76 -7.30
CA GLU A 109 12.85 8.06 -6.86
C GLU A 109 12.85 8.17 -5.35
N CYS A 110 13.74 9.02 -4.86
CA CYS A 110 13.84 9.37 -3.45
C CYS A 110 13.06 10.66 -3.20
N VAL A 111 12.09 10.58 -2.30
CA VAL A 111 11.11 11.64 -2.06
C VAL A 111 10.93 11.91 -0.57
N THR A 112 10.33 13.05 -0.24
CA THR A 112 10.01 13.37 1.15
C THR A 112 8.79 12.58 1.63
N GLU A 113 8.57 12.52 2.93
CA GLU A 113 7.36 11.90 3.48
C GLU A 113 6.08 12.53 2.94
N THR A 114 6.08 13.86 2.81
CA THR A 114 4.95 14.63 2.26
C THR A 114 4.69 14.27 0.81
N ASP A 115 5.75 14.12 0.01
CA ASP A 115 5.65 13.75 -1.40
C ASP A 115 5.12 12.31 -1.60
N CYS A 116 5.31 11.40 -0.63
CA CYS A 116 4.67 10.09 -0.67
C CYS A 116 3.14 10.21 -0.66
N LYS A 117 2.60 11.18 0.09
CA LYS A 117 1.16 11.37 0.28
C LYS A 117 0.54 12.17 -0.88
N THR A 118 1.36 12.82 -1.71
CA THR A 118 0.89 13.55 -2.89
C THR A 118 0.17 12.60 -3.86
N ALA A 119 -1.06 12.97 -4.24
CA ALA A 119 -2.01 12.17 -5.03
C ALA A 119 -2.70 10.99 -4.30
N SER A 120 -2.43 10.76 -3.00
CA SER A 120 -3.11 9.74 -2.18
C SER A 120 -3.04 8.31 -2.72
N THR A 121 -2.12 8.00 -3.64
CA THR A 121 -1.92 6.65 -4.20
C THR A 121 -0.88 5.85 -3.44
N HIS A 122 -0.10 6.52 -2.60
CA HIS A 122 0.93 5.93 -1.77
C HIS A 122 0.84 6.51 -0.36
N PHE A 123 1.43 5.78 0.59
CA PHE A 123 1.60 6.23 1.96
C PHE A 123 3.03 5.93 2.42
N PRO A 124 3.59 6.76 3.30
CA PRO A 124 4.89 6.48 3.88
C PRO A 124 4.77 5.33 4.88
N THR A 125 5.72 4.41 4.84
CA THR A 125 5.84 3.34 5.81
C THR A 125 7.31 2.93 5.98
N ILE A 126 7.57 2.12 6.99
CA ILE A 126 8.88 1.57 7.32
C ILE A 126 8.77 0.06 7.25
N THR A 127 9.59 -0.54 6.41
CA THR A 127 9.69 -1.99 6.26
C THR A 127 10.35 -2.64 7.48
N THR A 128 10.29 -3.97 7.59
CA THR A 128 10.87 -4.71 8.72
C THR A 128 12.39 -4.54 8.86
N ASP A 129 13.09 -4.24 7.77
CA ASP A 129 14.52 -3.91 7.73
C ASP A 129 14.82 -2.43 8.00
N SER A 130 13.84 -1.66 8.50
CA SER A 130 13.93 -0.23 8.78
C SER A 130 14.14 0.66 7.55
N THR A 131 13.75 0.18 6.37
CA THR A 131 13.81 0.96 5.12
C THR A 131 12.54 1.82 4.98
N LYS A 132 12.73 3.12 4.74
CA LYS A 132 11.63 4.06 4.50
C LYS A 132 11.19 4.00 3.04
N ILE A 133 9.91 3.72 2.81
CA ILE A 133 9.34 3.58 1.47
C ILE A 133 8.02 4.35 1.36
N CYS A 134 7.68 4.76 0.13
CA CYS A 134 6.30 5.08 -0.20
C CYS A 134 5.64 3.79 -0.73
N ALA A 135 4.91 3.08 0.11
CA ALA A 135 4.15 1.90 -0.30
C ALA A 135 2.89 2.31 -1.05
N SER A 136 2.48 1.55 -2.07
CA SER A 136 1.21 1.81 -2.75
C SER A 136 0.04 1.49 -1.82
N CYS A 137 -1.09 2.17 -1.96
CA CYS A 137 -2.28 1.89 -1.14
C CYS A 137 -2.77 0.44 -1.24
N SER A 138 -2.45 -0.28 -2.33
CA SER A 138 -2.78 -1.70 -2.54
C SER A 138 -1.67 -2.68 -2.12
N ASP A 139 -0.57 -2.20 -1.54
CA ASP A 139 0.59 -3.05 -1.21
C ASP A 139 0.41 -3.76 0.14
N GLU A 140 -0.26 -4.93 0.12
CA GLU A 140 -0.52 -5.74 1.32
C GLU A 140 0.74 -6.14 2.09
N THR A 141 1.88 -6.28 1.40
CA THR A 141 3.14 -6.64 2.06
C THR A 141 3.63 -5.53 2.98
N ASN A 142 3.24 -4.29 2.68
CA ASN A 142 3.64 -3.10 3.41
C ASN A 142 2.46 -2.42 4.12
N SER A 143 1.46 -3.21 4.53
CA SER A 143 0.25 -2.78 5.25
C SER A 143 -0.80 -2.05 4.41
N GLY A 144 -0.67 -2.07 3.08
CA GLY A 144 -1.71 -1.61 2.17
C GLY A 144 -2.98 -2.47 2.22
N ILE A 145 -4.04 -2.00 1.57
CA ILE A 145 -5.36 -2.64 1.52
C ILE A 145 -5.58 -3.16 0.10
N THR A 146 -5.86 -4.45 -0.05
CA THR A 146 -6.18 -5.07 -1.35
C THR A 146 -7.22 -4.26 -2.11
N ASP A 147 -6.99 -4.07 -3.40
CA ASP A 147 -7.86 -3.30 -4.30
C ASP A 147 -8.14 -1.86 -3.87
N CYS A 148 -7.26 -1.26 -3.06
CA CYS A 148 -7.36 0.15 -2.69
C CYS A 148 -6.55 1.07 -3.63
N ALA A 149 -7.24 1.90 -4.41
CA ALA A 149 -6.61 2.84 -5.35
C ALA A 149 -6.04 4.07 -4.66
N THR A 150 -6.81 4.67 -3.75
CA THR A 150 -6.37 5.83 -2.99
C THR A 150 -6.64 5.64 -1.51
N CYS A 151 -5.74 6.17 -0.70
CA CYS A 151 -5.77 6.01 0.74
C CYS A 151 -5.31 7.28 1.46
N THR A 152 -5.70 7.35 2.73
CA THR A 152 -5.17 8.30 3.71
C THR A 152 -4.58 7.54 4.88
N THR A 153 -3.80 8.24 5.70
CA THR A 153 -3.27 7.70 6.95
C THR A 153 -3.77 8.56 8.10
N GLU A 154 -4.51 7.96 9.03
CA GLU A 154 -4.98 8.60 10.25
C GLU A 154 -4.44 7.83 11.45
N SER A 155 -3.72 8.51 12.34
CA SER A 155 -3.14 7.88 13.55
C SER A 155 -2.34 6.61 13.25
N ASN A 156 -1.49 6.64 12.21
CA ASN A 156 -0.71 5.50 11.70
C ASN A 156 -1.53 4.32 11.16
N THR A 157 -2.83 4.49 10.97
CA THR A 157 -3.72 3.50 10.34
C THR A 157 -4.07 3.97 8.94
N ILE A 158 -3.84 3.10 7.94
CA ILE A 158 -4.27 3.37 6.57
C ILE A 158 -5.79 3.22 6.47
N LYS A 159 -6.42 4.12 5.71
CA LYS A 159 -7.82 4.05 5.33
C LYS A 159 -7.95 4.19 3.83
N CYS A 160 -8.65 3.26 3.21
CA CYS A 160 -9.00 3.30 1.81
C CYS A 160 -10.10 4.33 1.56
N LEU A 161 -9.85 5.22 0.60
CA LEU A 161 -10.78 6.25 0.14
C LEU A 161 -11.52 5.81 -1.12
N THR A 162 -10.82 5.15 -2.04
CA THR A 162 -11.40 4.61 -3.27
C THR A 162 -10.80 3.26 -3.63
N CYS A 163 -11.60 2.39 -4.23
CA CYS A 163 -11.15 1.10 -4.73
C CYS A 163 -10.59 1.21 -6.16
N THR A 164 -9.77 0.24 -6.57
CA THR A 164 -9.16 0.13 -7.91
C THR A 164 -10.20 -0.04 -9.01
N THR A 165 -11.26 -0.78 -8.70
CA THR A 165 -12.38 -1.00 -9.62
C THR A 165 -13.57 -0.13 -9.23
N GLN A 166 -14.21 0.47 -10.24
CA GLN A 166 -15.45 1.24 -10.05
C GLN A 166 -16.59 0.36 -9.51
N THR A 167 -16.47 -0.97 -9.72
CA THR A 167 -17.44 -1.93 -9.22
C THR A 167 -17.39 -2.13 -7.72
N ASN A 168 -16.30 -1.69 -7.09
CA ASN A 168 -16.06 -1.86 -5.68
C ASN A 168 -16.23 -0.53 -4.94
N LYS A 169 -16.57 -0.63 -3.65
CA LYS A 169 -16.63 0.51 -2.73
C LYS A 169 -15.95 0.13 -1.42
N PRO A 170 -15.29 1.08 -0.75
CA PRO A 170 -14.71 0.79 0.56
C PRO A 170 -15.82 0.63 1.59
N ASN A 171 -15.56 -0.12 2.67
CA ASN A 171 -16.40 0.00 3.86
C ASN A 171 -16.20 1.35 4.55
N LYS A 172 -17.10 1.68 5.48
CA LYS A 172 -17.04 2.96 6.21
C LYS A 172 -15.77 3.10 7.06
N ALA A 173 -15.24 1.98 7.53
CA ALA A 173 -13.96 1.95 8.25
C ALA A 173 -12.76 2.24 7.33
N GLY A 174 -12.92 2.09 6.01
CA GLY A 174 -11.85 2.21 5.03
C GLY A 174 -10.82 1.08 5.13
N THR A 175 -11.18 -0.08 5.66
CA THR A 175 -10.22 -1.19 5.84
C THR A 175 -10.26 -2.20 4.70
N GLN A 176 -11.34 -2.24 3.91
CA GLN A 176 -11.54 -3.20 2.84
C GLN A 176 -12.38 -2.61 1.71
N CYS A 177 -12.23 -3.17 0.51
CA CYS A 177 -13.03 -2.88 -0.67
C CYS A 177 -13.92 -4.08 -1.01
N PHE A 178 -15.22 -3.83 -1.22
CA PHE A 178 -16.22 -4.85 -1.51
C PHE A 178 -16.90 -4.61 -2.84
N LYS A 179 -17.35 -5.67 -3.51
CA LYS A 179 -18.18 -5.57 -4.72
C LYS A 179 -19.51 -4.90 -4.34
N CYS A 180 -19.75 -3.73 -4.90
CA CYS A 180 -20.80 -2.83 -4.46
C CYS A 180 -21.39 -2.12 -5.68
N GLN A 181 -22.40 -2.75 -6.29
CA GLN A 181 -23.09 -2.27 -7.51
C GLN A 181 -24.50 -1.77 -7.23
N LEU A 182 -24.72 -1.35 -5.99
CA LEU A 182 -25.98 -0.79 -5.53
C LEU A 182 -26.02 0.69 -5.91
N ALA A 183 -27.08 1.09 -6.59
CA ALA A 183 -27.32 2.50 -6.89
C ALA A 183 -27.32 3.32 -5.60
N ASP A 184 -26.68 4.49 -5.67
CA ASP A 184 -26.56 5.45 -4.56
C ASP A 184 -25.89 4.90 -3.29
N CYS A 185 -25.23 3.73 -3.33
CA CYS A 185 -24.45 3.22 -2.21
C CYS A 185 -23.01 3.77 -2.26
N SER A 186 -22.60 4.47 -1.19
CA SER A 186 -21.26 5.06 -1.06
C SER A 186 -20.26 4.11 -0.40
N HIS A 187 -20.73 3.25 0.51
CA HIS A 187 -19.90 2.29 1.23
C HIS A 187 -20.60 0.94 1.37
N CYS A 188 -19.86 -0.15 1.25
CA CYS A 188 -20.37 -1.51 1.46
C CYS A 188 -19.64 -2.19 2.62
N SER A 189 -20.37 -2.92 3.47
CA SER A 189 -19.80 -3.68 4.59
C SER A 189 -19.45 -5.12 4.20
N ALA A 190 -20.05 -5.61 3.11
CA ALA A 190 -19.76 -6.88 2.46
C ALA A 190 -20.16 -6.80 0.98
N ASP A 191 -19.82 -7.83 0.20
CA ASP A 191 -20.26 -7.93 -1.20
C ASP A 191 -21.79 -7.84 -1.29
N GLY A 192 -22.29 -6.81 -1.99
CA GLY A 192 -23.72 -6.57 -2.17
C GLY A 192 -24.47 -6.07 -0.92
N VAL A 193 -23.77 -5.69 0.16
CA VAL A 193 -24.39 -5.15 1.39
C VAL A 193 -23.93 -3.72 1.61
N CYS A 194 -24.84 -2.77 1.40
CA CYS A 194 -24.63 -1.35 1.63
C CYS A 194 -24.54 -1.03 3.13
N GLU A 195 -23.56 -0.21 3.48
CA GLU A 195 -23.32 0.32 4.84
C GLU A 195 -23.63 1.81 4.94
N ALA A 196 -23.51 2.54 3.83
CA ALA A 196 -23.88 3.95 3.76
C ALA A 196 -24.31 4.33 2.35
N CYS A 197 -25.30 5.21 2.27
CA CYS A 197 -25.84 5.74 1.03
C CYS A 197 -25.32 7.16 0.76
N SER A 198 -25.46 7.58 -0.50
CA SER A 198 -25.27 8.93 -0.99
C SER A 198 -26.59 9.72 -0.92
N ASP A 199 -26.53 11.03 -1.14
CA ASP A 199 -27.69 11.90 -1.40
C ASP A 199 -28.78 11.90 -0.31
N GLY A 200 -28.40 11.59 0.93
CA GLY A 200 -29.32 11.55 2.07
C GLY A 200 -30.26 10.35 2.08
N ASN A 201 -30.10 9.39 1.15
CA ASN A 201 -30.81 8.12 1.18
C ASN A 201 -30.44 7.31 2.43
N LYS A 202 -31.30 6.33 2.76
CA LYS A 202 -31.15 5.43 3.89
C LYS A 202 -30.83 4.04 3.41
N VAL A 203 -29.94 3.36 4.13
CA VAL A 203 -29.67 1.95 3.89
C VAL A 203 -30.94 1.15 4.22
N SER A 204 -31.39 0.29 3.31
CA SER A 204 -32.56 -0.55 3.54
C SER A 204 -32.33 -1.53 4.71
N PRO A 205 -33.39 -2.11 5.31
CA PRO A 205 -33.23 -3.00 6.46
C PRO A 205 -32.31 -4.22 6.23
N GLY A 206 -32.24 -4.73 5.00
CA GLY A 206 -31.33 -5.81 4.61
C GLY A 206 -30.00 -5.33 4.02
N GLY A 207 -29.80 -4.02 3.87
CA GLY A 207 -28.60 -3.43 3.25
C GLY A 207 -28.52 -3.62 1.74
N SER A 208 -29.53 -4.20 1.09
CA SER A 208 -29.51 -4.48 -0.35
C SER A 208 -29.83 -3.28 -1.24
N SER A 209 -30.24 -2.14 -0.69
CA SER A 209 -30.49 -0.93 -1.47
C SER A 209 -30.42 0.35 -0.62
N CYS A 210 -30.44 1.48 -1.32
CA CYS A 210 -30.56 2.80 -0.75
C CYS A 210 -31.96 3.35 -1.08
N VAL A 211 -32.70 3.74 -0.06
CA VAL A 211 -34.09 4.21 -0.19
C VAL A 211 -34.26 5.61 0.39
N PRO A 212 -35.08 6.48 -0.23
CA PRO A 212 -35.29 7.84 0.29
C PRO A 212 -36.08 7.84 1.60
N ASN A 213 -36.98 6.88 1.79
CA ASN A 213 -37.81 6.72 2.99
C ASN A 213 -37.78 5.27 3.46
N CYS A 214 -37.87 5.07 4.78
CA CYS A 214 -37.93 3.74 5.35
C CYS A 214 -39.27 3.05 5.08
N PRO A 215 -39.27 1.73 4.79
CA PRO A 215 -40.49 0.96 4.52
C PRO A 215 -41.37 0.85 5.78
N GLU A 216 -42.58 0.32 5.60
CA GLU A 216 -43.48 0.04 6.72
C GLU A 216 -42.82 -0.85 7.78
N ASN A 217 -43.21 -0.64 9.04
CA ASN A 217 -42.67 -1.34 10.22
C ASN A 217 -41.16 -1.15 10.40
N SER A 218 -40.65 0.00 9.98
CA SER A 218 -39.27 0.41 10.22
C SER A 218 -39.17 1.91 10.47
N SER A 219 -38.06 2.32 11.08
CA SER A 219 -37.76 3.72 11.36
C SER A 219 -36.31 4.04 11.03
N GLU A 220 -36.05 5.28 10.63
CA GLU A 220 -34.70 5.75 10.41
C GLU A 220 -33.92 5.77 11.74
N GLN A 221 -32.72 5.19 11.70
CA GLN A 221 -31.71 5.33 12.74
C GLN A 221 -30.34 5.50 12.10
N SER A 222 -29.74 6.68 12.30
CA SER A 222 -28.37 6.99 11.86
C SER A 222 -28.10 6.74 10.37
N GLY A 223 -29.06 7.05 9.49
CA GLY A 223 -28.91 6.86 8.04
C GLY A 223 -29.26 5.45 7.54
N ALA A 224 -29.80 4.57 8.38
CA ALA A 224 -30.29 3.25 8.00
C ALA A 224 -31.75 3.05 8.46
N CYS A 225 -32.48 2.17 7.78
CA CYS A 225 -33.82 1.78 8.17
C CYS A 225 -33.76 0.55 9.06
N VAL A 226 -34.20 0.69 10.30
CA VAL A 226 -34.20 -0.39 11.30
C VAL A 226 -35.64 -0.87 11.50
N CYS A 227 -35.85 -2.19 11.38
CA CYS A 227 -37.17 -2.77 11.63
C CYS A 227 -37.61 -2.53 13.07
N SER A 228 -38.88 -2.17 13.24
CA SER A 228 -39.51 -1.99 14.55
C SER A 228 -39.56 -3.31 15.32
N SER A 229 -39.77 -3.22 16.64
CA SER A 229 -39.88 -4.40 17.49
C SER A 229 -40.96 -5.36 16.99
N GLY A 230 -40.62 -6.65 16.93
CA GLY A 230 -41.51 -7.69 16.39
C GLY A 230 -41.40 -7.92 14.88
N PHE A 231 -40.54 -7.18 14.18
CA PHE A 231 -40.25 -7.38 12.76
C PHE A 231 -38.76 -7.68 12.52
N ALA A 232 -38.48 -8.45 11.48
CA ALA A 232 -37.14 -8.77 11.00
C ALA A 232 -36.99 -8.36 9.53
N SER A 233 -35.75 -8.09 9.11
CA SER A 233 -35.49 -7.74 7.72
C SER A 233 -35.69 -8.95 6.81
N SER A 234 -36.35 -8.70 5.68
CA SER A 234 -36.50 -9.62 4.56
C SER A 234 -36.22 -8.84 3.29
N GLY A 235 -34.95 -8.82 2.87
CA GLY A 235 -34.45 -7.92 1.84
C GLY A 235 -34.65 -6.46 2.25
N ASP A 236 -35.29 -5.68 1.39
CA ASP A 236 -35.55 -4.25 1.63
C ASP A 236 -36.80 -3.97 2.48
N SER A 237 -37.43 -5.00 3.05
CA SER A 237 -38.68 -4.88 3.80
C SER A 237 -38.55 -5.44 5.21
N CYS A 238 -39.51 -5.10 6.08
CA CYS A 238 -39.63 -5.65 7.42
C CYS A 238 -40.85 -6.56 7.50
N THR A 239 -40.64 -7.84 7.81
CA THR A 239 -41.70 -8.84 7.95
C THR A 239 -41.86 -9.24 9.40
N ALA A 240 -43.09 -9.54 9.83
CA ALA A 240 -43.35 -9.98 11.20
C ALA A 240 -42.44 -11.17 11.55
N SER A 241 -41.69 -11.04 12.64
CA SER A 241 -40.83 -12.11 13.13
C SER A 241 -41.73 -13.30 13.50
N SER A 242 -41.50 -14.45 12.90
CA SER A 242 -42.24 -15.70 13.16
C SER A 242 -42.06 -16.25 14.59
N SER A 243 -41.42 -15.50 15.49
CA SER A 243 -41.23 -15.82 16.90
C SER A 243 -42.35 -15.34 17.82
N VAL A 244 -43.50 -14.90 17.30
CA VAL A 244 -44.70 -14.75 18.14
C VAL A 244 -45.31 -16.13 18.39
N ASN A 245 -44.78 -16.86 19.37
CA ASN A 245 -45.60 -17.79 20.12
C ASN A 245 -46.67 -16.97 20.83
N LEU A 246 -47.80 -16.71 20.17
CA LEU A 246 -49.06 -16.38 20.85
C LEU A 246 -49.57 -17.65 21.54
N THR A 247 -48.90 -18.05 22.61
CA THR A 247 -49.51 -18.89 23.64
C THR A 247 -49.42 -18.13 24.95
N ASP A 248 -50.59 -17.71 25.41
CA ASP A 248 -50.92 -17.22 26.74
C ASP A 248 -50.70 -15.73 27.05
N ALA A 249 -51.67 -14.91 26.63
CA ALA A 249 -52.24 -13.85 27.47
C ALA A 249 -53.63 -13.42 26.97
N ILE A 250 -54.61 -14.33 27.01
CA ILE A 250 -56.03 -13.94 27.15
C ILE A 250 -56.48 -14.43 28.52
N ALA A 251 -56.44 -13.55 29.52
CA ALA A 251 -57.20 -13.73 30.74
C ALA A 251 -57.61 -12.36 31.29
N GLY A 252 -58.93 -12.10 31.22
CA GLY A 252 -59.61 -11.22 32.17
C GLY A 252 -59.85 -9.77 31.74
N ILE A 253 -60.99 -9.54 31.10
CA ILE A 253 -61.70 -8.26 31.16
C ILE A 253 -62.16 -8.01 32.61
N SER A 254 -61.91 -6.81 33.12
CA SER A 254 -62.73 -6.20 34.19
C SER A 254 -63.02 -4.75 33.80
N VAL A 255 -64.20 -4.50 33.22
CA VAL A 255 -64.74 -3.15 33.04
C VAL A 255 -65.27 -2.68 34.40
N ALA A 256 -64.53 -1.80 35.06
CA ALA A 256 -65.07 -1.05 36.19
C ALA A 256 -65.74 0.23 35.67
N LYS A 257 -67.06 0.24 35.71
CA LYS A 257 -67.92 1.41 35.47
C LYS A 257 -67.84 2.30 36.72
N SER A 258 -67.27 3.50 36.63
CA SER A 258 -67.55 4.54 37.61
C SER A 258 -67.76 5.88 36.91
N SER A 259 -69.03 6.27 36.97
CA SER A 259 -69.63 7.56 36.64
C SER A 259 -68.97 8.72 37.41
N TYR A 260 -69.09 9.93 36.84
CA TYR A 260 -69.20 11.30 37.40
C TYR A 260 -68.41 12.25 36.48
N ALA A 261 -69.05 12.95 35.54
CA ALA A 261 -69.85 14.19 35.64
C ALA A 261 -68.99 15.48 35.55
N LEU A 262 -69.43 16.38 34.67
CA LEU A 262 -68.83 17.65 34.25
C LEU A 262 -68.88 18.78 35.30
N CYS A 263 -67.86 19.64 35.22
CA CYS A 263 -67.77 21.09 35.49
C CYS A 263 -68.25 21.74 36.81
N GLY A 264 -67.41 22.68 37.27
CA GLY A 264 -67.63 23.67 38.33
C GLY A 264 -66.30 24.32 38.70
#